data_AF-A0A953M5H3-F1
#
_entry.id   AF-A0A953M5H3-F1
#
_cell.length_a   1.000
_cell.length_b   1.000
_cell.length_c   1.000
_cell.angle_alpha   90.00
_cell.angle_beta   90.00
_cell.angle_gamma   90.00
#
_symmetry.space_group_name_H-M   'P 1'
#
loop_
_entity.id
_entity.type
_entity.pdbx_description
1 polymer ?
#
loop_
_entity_poly.entity_id
_entity_poly.type
_entity_poly.pdbx_seq_one_letter_code
_entity_poly.pdbx_strand_id
1 'polypeptide(L)'
;MSGTILESILAATLAQHGQEVAHEAVGHAADAAASHGVTGAWWIGLIPLLPLLGVLLVTLLACFNEKSKMPAWISVGLLGVSFLLTLAAYIGWDGHSVVQLQLWEWFGMSWGDHAGESLTAGFAFYFDGLSLLWMLFVTGLACLIGLYASEYMEHDAGLGYCRFFA
;
A
#
# COMPACT_ATOMS: atom_id res chain seq x y z
N MET A 1 23.28 3.81 59.34
CA MET A 1 22.96 2.78 58.32
C MET A 1 21.57 2.91 57.69
N SER A 2 20.81 4.01 57.90
CA SER A 2 19.41 4.13 57.44
C SER A 2 19.19 5.05 56.21
N GLY A 3 20.22 5.78 55.75
CA GLY A 3 20.07 6.77 54.65
C GLY A 3 20.20 6.18 53.25
N THR A 4 20.97 5.11 53.08
CA THR A 4 21.30 4.52 51.76
C THR A 4 20.14 3.78 51.10
N ILE A 5 19.22 3.20 51.89
CA ILE A 5 18.09 2.44 51.34
C ILE A 5 17.03 3.40 50.75
N LEU A 6 16.78 4.53 51.42
CA LEU A 6 15.76 5.49 50.97
C LEU A 6 16.17 6.19 49.66
N GLU A 7 17.46 6.54 49.51
CA GLU A 7 17.95 7.12 48.26
C GLU A 7 17.96 6.12 47.10
N SER A 8 18.23 4.84 47.37
CA SER A 8 18.14 3.79 46.36
C SER A 8 16.71 3.56 45.88
N ILE A 9 15.72 3.62 46.77
CA ILE A 9 14.31 3.50 46.41
C ILE A 9 13.86 4.72 45.61
N LEU A 10 14.25 5.93 46.05
CA LEU A 10 13.93 7.17 45.35
C LEU A 10 14.53 7.19 43.92
N ALA A 11 15.78 6.74 43.76
CA ALA A 11 16.44 6.63 42.47
C ALA A 11 15.75 5.60 41.55
N ALA A 12 15.33 4.45 42.09
CA ALA A 12 14.61 3.43 41.33
C ALA A 12 13.23 3.91 40.88
N THR A 13 12.48 4.62 41.74
CA THR A 13 11.16 5.18 41.39
C THR A 13 11.28 6.29 40.35
N LEU A 14 12.30 7.14 40.42
CA LEU A 14 12.55 8.18 39.41
C LEU A 14 12.95 7.58 38.06
N ALA A 15 13.73 6.48 38.07
CA ALA A 15 14.09 5.76 36.84
C ALA A 15 12.88 5.09 36.20
N GLN A 16 12.02 4.43 36.99
CA GLN A 16 10.79 3.82 36.51
C GLN A 16 9.83 4.86 35.92
N HIS A 17 9.64 5.99 36.60
CA HIS A 17 8.80 7.08 36.09
C HIS A 17 9.37 7.70 34.80
N GLY A 18 10.69 7.84 34.70
CA GLY A 18 11.35 8.29 33.46
C GLY A 18 11.16 7.32 32.29
N GLN A 19 11.13 6.01 32.56
CA GLN A 19 10.86 4.99 31.55
C GLN A 19 9.39 4.98 31.11
N GLU A 20 8.43 5.17 32.02
CA GLU A 20 7.00 5.28 31.68
C GLU A 20 6.72 6.51 30.80
N VAL A 21 7.28 7.68 31.18
CA VAL A 21 7.13 8.92 30.39
C VAL A 21 7.78 8.78 29.01
N ALA A 22 8.92 8.09 28.90
CA ALA A 22 9.54 7.80 27.62
C ALA A 22 8.67 6.85 26.76
N HIS A 23 8.08 5.81 27.36
CA HIS A 23 7.18 4.87 26.67
C HIS A 23 5.89 5.57 26.19
N GLU A 24 5.34 6.46 27.01
CA GLU A 24 4.15 7.25 26.70
C GLU A 24 4.45 8.32 25.63
N ALA A 25 5.63 8.94 25.66
CA ALA A 25 6.08 9.88 24.63
C ALA A 25 6.34 9.19 23.27
N VAL A 26 6.89 7.97 23.29
CA VAL A 26 7.05 7.15 22.08
C VAL A 26 5.70 6.69 21.54
N GLY A 27 4.75 6.33 22.42
CA GLY A 27 3.37 6.03 22.05
C GLY A 27 2.66 7.23 21.39
N HIS A 28 2.73 8.41 22.00
CA HIS A 28 2.17 9.63 21.43
C HIS A 28 2.88 10.08 20.14
N ALA A 29 4.20 9.85 20.00
CA ALA A 29 4.92 10.12 18.75
C ALA A 29 4.55 9.13 17.64
N ALA A 30 4.29 7.85 17.99
CA ALA A 30 3.80 6.84 17.07
C ALA A 30 2.35 7.12 16.63
N ASP A 31 1.48 7.53 17.56
CA ASP A 31 0.10 7.96 17.26
C ASP A 31 0.07 9.27 16.46
N ALA A 32 0.96 10.22 16.77
CA ALA A 32 1.11 11.46 16.01
C ALA A 32 1.64 11.18 14.59
N ALA A 33 2.62 10.29 14.43
CA ALA A 33 3.09 9.83 13.12
C ALA A 33 2.01 9.09 12.33
N ALA A 34 1.13 8.33 13.01
CA ALA A 34 -0.04 7.70 12.40
C ALA A 34 -1.12 8.73 11.98
N SER A 35 -1.16 9.90 12.61
CA SER A 35 -2.16 10.96 12.35
C SER A 35 -1.82 11.92 11.20
N HIS A 36 -0.63 11.81 10.58
CA HIS A 36 -0.23 12.63 9.43
C HIS A 36 -0.57 12.02 8.06
N GLY A 37 -1.56 11.13 8.00
CA GLY A 37 -2.19 10.76 6.73
C GLY A 37 -3.23 11.81 6.36
N VAL A 38 -3.09 12.46 5.19
CA VAL A 38 -4.14 13.30 4.60
C VAL A 38 -5.46 12.53 4.65
N THR A 39 -6.37 12.91 5.54
CA THR A 39 -7.65 12.24 5.84
C THR A 39 -8.66 12.25 4.68
N GLY A 40 -8.23 12.58 3.46
CA GLY A 40 -9.08 12.72 2.27
C GLY A 40 -8.62 11.94 1.03
N ALA A 41 -7.46 11.29 1.04
CA ALA A 41 -6.87 10.69 -0.17
C ALA A 41 -6.92 9.14 -0.20
N TRP A 42 -7.81 8.52 0.58
CA TRP A 42 -7.98 7.06 0.64
C TRP A 42 -8.28 6.43 -0.73
N TRP A 43 -8.94 7.19 -1.62
CA TRP A 43 -9.29 6.75 -2.97
C TRP A 43 -8.05 6.52 -3.86
N ILE A 44 -6.89 7.15 -3.56
CA ILE A 44 -5.63 6.89 -4.26
C ILE A 44 -5.17 5.44 -4.05
N GLY A 45 -5.50 4.87 -2.88
CA GLY A 45 -5.28 3.46 -2.59
C GLY A 45 -6.05 2.50 -3.50
N LEU A 46 -7.11 2.96 -4.19
CA LEU A 46 -7.87 2.14 -5.15
C LEU A 46 -7.11 1.92 -6.47
N ILE A 47 -6.16 2.81 -6.80
CA ILE A 47 -5.43 2.77 -8.07
C ILE A 47 -4.73 1.41 -8.31
N PRO A 48 -3.90 0.90 -7.38
CA PRO A 48 -3.30 -0.44 -7.52
C PRO A 48 -4.32 -1.58 -7.36
N LEU A 49 -5.46 -1.34 -6.72
CA LEU A 49 -6.51 -2.35 -6.53
C LEU A 49 -7.35 -2.59 -7.78
N LEU A 50 -7.48 -1.61 -8.68
CA LEU A 50 -8.25 -1.77 -9.92
C LEU A 50 -7.64 -2.81 -10.88
N PRO A 51 -6.33 -2.82 -11.18
CA PRO A 51 -5.71 -3.89 -11.95
C PRO A 51 -5.87 -5.26 -11.27
N LEU A 52 -5.71 -5.33 -9.94
CA LEU A 52 -5.91 -6.56 -9.17
C LEU A 52 -7.36 -7.07 -9.27
N LEU A 53 -8.34 -6.17 -9.22
CA LEU A 53 -9.74 -6.51 -9.48
C LEU A 53 -9.92 -7.06 -10.90
N GLY A 54 -9.20 -6.53 -11.88
CA GLY A 54 -9.19 -7.04 -13.25
C GLY A 54 -8.71 -8.49 -13.32
N VAL A 55 -7.58 -8.79 -12.67
CA VAL A 55 -7.07 -10.17 -12.54
C VAL A 55 -8.14 -11.09 -11.95
N LEU A 56 -8.78 -10.67 -10.85
CA LEU A 56 -9.81 -11.48 -10.18
C LEU A 56 -11.04 -11.72 -11.07
N LEU A 57 -11.55 -10.67 -11.73
CA LEU A 57 -12.73 -10.77 -12.60
C LEU A 57 -12.44 -11.62 -13.84
N VAL A 58 -11.28 -11.46 -14.46
CA VAL A 58 -10.91 -12.26 -15.62
C VAL A 58 -10.60 -13.71 -15.24
N THR A 59 -9.95 -13.94 -14.10
CA THR A 59 -9.78 -15.30 -13.57
C THR A 59 -11.12 -15.98 -13.31
N LEU A 60 -12.11 -15.24 -12.79
CA LEU A 60 -13.46 -15.76 -12.58
C LEU A 60 -14.15 -16.09 -13.92
N LEU A 61 -13.99 -15.26 -14.96
CA LEU A 61 -14.45 -15.59 -16.31
C LEU A 61 -13.78 -16.85 -16.88
N ALA A 62 -12.49 -17.06 -16.59
CA ALA A 62 -11.78 -18.27 -16.96
C ALA A 62 -12.42 -19.52 -16.31
N CYS A 63 -12.79 -19.44 -15.02
CA CYS A 63 -13.49 -20.52 -14.32
C CYS A 63 -14.85 -20.87 -14.95
N PHE A 64 -15.54 -19.87 -15.53
CA PHE A 64 -16.78 -20.08 -16.27
C PHE A 64 -16.59 -20.44 -17.74
N ASN A 65 -15.35 -20.64 -18.19
CA ASN A 65 -15.02 -21.05 -19.56
C ASN A 65 -15.52 -20.05 -20.61
N GLU A 66 -15.42 -18.76 -20.30
CA GLU A 66 -15.80 -17.65 -21.19
C GLU A 66 -14.86 -17.60 -22.41
N LYS A 67 -15.44 -17.43 -23.61
CA LYS A 67 -14.73 -17.45 -24.90
C LYS A 67 -14.93 -16.18 -25.73
N SER A 68 -15.62 -15.19 -25.18
CA SER A 68 -15.78 -13.90 -25.84
C SER A 68 -14.58 -12.97 -25.59
N LYS A 69 -14.61 -11.77 -26.19
CA LYS A 69 -13.65 -10.70 -25.92
C LYS A 69 -13.83 -10.02 -24.55
N MET A 70 -14.77 -10.47 -23.72
CA MET A 70 -15.06 -9.86 -22.40
C MET A 70 -13.82 -9.72 -21.49
N PRO A 71 -12.90 -10.71 -21.39
CA PRO A 71 -11.67 -10.58 -20.62
C PRO A 71 -10.83 -9.35 -20.98
N ALA A 72 -10.66 -9.10 -22.28
CA ALA A 72 -9.87 -7.97 -22.75
C ALA A 72 -10.50 -6.63 -22.39
N TRP A 73 -11.82 -6.49 -22.62
CA TRP A 73 -12.54 -5.25 -22.29
C TRP A 73 -12.49 -4.93 -20.80
N ILE A 74 -12.61 -5.94 -19.93
CA ILE A 74 -12.53 -5.75 -18.48
C ILE A 74 -11.13 -5.33 -18.06
N SER A 75 -10.09 -6.05 -18.49
CA SER A 75 -8.71 -5.74 -18.09
C SER A 75 -8.25 -4.38 -18.62
N VAL A 76 -8.49 -4.11 -19.91
CA VAL A 76 -8.15 -2.81 -20.51
C VAL A 76 -8.95 -1.69 -19.87
N GLY A 77 -10.25 -1.89 -19.61
CA GLY A 77 -11.10 -0.92 -18.95
C GLY A 77 -10.58 -0.56 -17.56
N LEU A 78 -10.23 -1.55 -16.74
CA LEU A 78 -9.72 -1.33 -15.39
C LEU A 78 -8.32 -0.71 -15.37
N LEU A 79 -7.44 -1.08 -16.31
CA LEU A 79 -6.15 -0.41 -16.50
C LEU A 79 -6.35 1.06 -16.92
N GLY A 80 -7.30 1.33 -17.82
CA GLY A 80 -7.66 2.67 -18.25
C GLY A 80 -8.21 3.52 -17.10
N VAL A 81 -9.13 2.99 -16.28
CA VAL A 81 -9.63 3.70 -15.09
C VAL A 81 -8.51 3.94 -14.08
N SER A 82 -7.63 2.96 -13.85
CA SER A 82 -6.45 3.12 -12.99
C SER A 82 -5.53 4.24 -13.48
N PHE A 83 -5.29 4.33 -14.79
CA PHE A 83 -4.54 5.42 -15.41
C PHE A 83 -5.21 6.78 -15.21
N LEU A 84 -6.52 6.89 -15.44
CA LEU A 84 -7.26 8.14 -15.26
C LEU A 84 -7.27 8.62 -13.81
N LEU A 85 -7.40 7.70 -12.84
CA LEU A 85 -7.30 8.05 -11.41
C LEU A 85 -5.88 8.49 -11.04
N THR A 86 -4.86 7.83 -11.59
CA THR A 86 -3.46 8.24 -11.40
C THR A 86 -3.21 9.63 -11.98
N LEU A 87 -3.77 9.92 -13.17
CA LEU A 87 -3.66 11.23 -13.81
C LEU A 87 -4.35 12.32 -13.00
N ALA A 88 -5.54 12.04 -12.47
CA ALA A 88 -6.23 12.96 -11.57
C ALA A 88 -5.42 13.22 -10.28
N ALA A 89 -4.84 12.16 -9.69
CA ALA A 89 -3.97 12.29 -8.52
C ALA A 89 -2.71 13.11 -8.81
N TYR A 90 -2.06 12.89 -9.96
CA TYR A 90 -0.86 13.62 -10.36
C TYR A 90 -1.12 15.10 -10.66
N ILE A 91 -2.23 15.43 -11.36
CA ILE A 91 -2.61 16.82 -11.64
C ILE A 91 -2.97 17.57 -10.34
N GLY A 92 -3.60 16.89 -9.39
CA GLY A 92 -3.95 17.45 -8.08
C GLY A 92 -2.78 17.50 -7.09
N TRP A 93 -1.59 17.01 -7.47
CA TRP A 93 -0.44 16.95 -6.58
C TRP A 93 0.25 18.31 -6.47
N ASP A 94 0.53 18.74 -5.24
CA ASP A 94 1.10 20.05 -4.90
C ASP A 94 2.64 20.10 -4.98
N GLY A 95 3.31 18.99 -5.31
CA GLY A 95 4.75 18.90 -5.47
C GLY A 95 5.53 18.49 -4.21
N HIS A 96 4.89 18.51 -3.03
CA HIS A 96 5.57 18.29 -1.75
C HIS A 96 4.81 17.35 -0.81
N SER A 97 3.51 17.15 -1.00
CA SER A 97 2.71 16.24 -0.19
C SER A 97 3.07 14.79 -0.45
N VAL A 98 3.09 14.02 0.63
CA VAL A 98 3.22 12.56 0.60
C VAL A 98 1.96 11.98 1.22
N VAL A 99 1.37 11.00 0.54
CA VAL A 99 0.24 10.24 1.05
C VAL A 99 0.74 8.86 1.43
N GLN A 100 0.75 8.56 2.72
CA GLN A 100 1.05 7.23 3.23
C GLN A 100 -0.23 6.58 3.77
N LEU A 101 -0.59 5.44 3.20
CA LEU A 101 -1.70 4.61 3.66
C LEU A 101 -1.11 3.38 4.34
N GLN A 102 -1.17 3.34 5.67
CA GLN A 102 -0.82 2.14 6.44
C GLN A 102 -1.97 1.14 6.34
N LEU A 103 -1.69 -0.12 5.96
CA LEU A 103 -2.73 -1.14 5.86
C LEU A 103 -2.69 -2.07 7.09
N TRP A 104 -1.59 -2.80 7.30
CA TRP A 104 -1.40 -3.67 8.47
C TRP A 104 0.09 -3.87 8.77
N GLU A 105 0.41 -4.51 9.89
CA GLU A 105 1.77 -4.96 10.19
C GLU A 105 2.03 -6.30 9.50
N TRP A 106 3.02 -6.35 8.60
CA TRP A 106 3.30 -7.56 7.84
C TRP A 106 3.96 -8.64 8.70
N PHE A 107 5.05 -8.28 9.39
CA PHE A 107 5.67 -9.15 10.38
C PHE A 107 6.50 -8.34 11.37
N GLY A 108 6.47 -8.77 12.63
CA GLY A 108 7.30 -8.27 13.70
C GLY A 108 8.11 -9.43 14.27
N MET A 109 9.41 -9.22 14.46
CA MET A 109 10.25 -10.20 15.13
C MET A 109 11.17 -9.54 16.14
N SER A 110 11.14 -10.05 17.36
CA SER A 110 12.00 -9.64 18.46
C SER A 110 12.92 -10.78 18.85
N TRP A 111 14.21 -10.49 19.00
CA TRP A 111 15.27 -11.46 19.34
C TRP A 111 15.93 -11.15 20.67
N GLY A 112 15.48 -10.10 21.38
CA GLY A 112 15.95 -9.71 22.69
C GLY A 112 15.21 -8.48 23.23
N ASP A 113 15.57 -8.04 24.42
CA ASP A 113 14.88 -6.98 25.15
C ASP A 113 15.56 -5.61 25.00
N HIS A 114 16.66 -5.53 24.25
CA HIS A 114 17.40 -4.29 24.05
C HIS A 114 16.91 -3.50 22.82
N ALA A 115 17.09 -2.18 22.87
CA ALA A 115 16.74 -1.30 21.75
C ALA A 115 17.53 -1.71 20.49
N GLY A 116 16.80 -1.98 19.40
CA GLY A 116 17.36 -2.47 18.14
C GLY A 116 17.34 -4.00 17.95
N GLU A 117 16.91 -4.75 18.97
CA GLU A 117 16.71 -6.21 18.89
C GLU A 117 15.28 -6.58 18.47
N SER A 118 14.53 -5.63 17.91
CA SER A 118 13.23 -5.86 17.30
C SER A 118 13.19 -5.24 15.90
N LEU A 119 12.57 -5.97 14.97
CA LEU A 119 12.27 -5.51 13.62
C LEU A 119 10.77 -5.60 13.41
N THR A 120 10.16 -4.46 13.10
CA THR A 120 8.74 -4.36 12.77
C THR A 120 8.60 -3.87 11.34
N ALA A 121 8.06 -4.71 10.47
CA ALA A 121 7.81 -4.40 9.06
C ALA A 121 6.32 -4.14 8.83
N GLY A 122 5.97 -2.90 8.52
CA GLY A 122 4.62 -2.51 8.13
C GLY A 122 4.37 -2.70 6.62
N PHE A 123 3.14 -3.08 6.26
CA PHE A 123 2.65 -3.00 4.89
C PHE A 123 1.90 -1.69 4.68
N ALA A 124 2.46 -0.81 3.85
CA ALA A 124 1.90 0.51 3.57
C ALA A 124 2.07 0.89 2.10
N PHE A 125 1.12 1.66 1.56
CA PHE A 125 1.33 2.36 0.31
C PHE A 125 1.91 3.74 0.58
N TYR A 126 2.99 4.04 -0.12
CA TYR A 126 3.66 5.33 -0.09
C TYR A 126 3.49 5.99 -1.46
N PHE A 127 2.79 7.12 -1.50
CA PHE A 127 2.56 7.89 -2.72
C PHE A 127 3.26 9.25 -2.61
N ASP A 128 4.24 9.45 -3.46
CA ASP A 128 4.87 10.74 -3.75
C ASP A 128 4.79 11.04 -5.26
N GLY A 129 5.27 12.20 -5.68
CA GLY A 129 5.21 12.59 -7.09
C GLY A 129 5.99 11.69 -8.03
N LEU A 130 7.11 11.12 -7.59
CA LEU A 130 7.88 10.19 -8.40
C LEU A 130 7.12 8.88 -8.60
N SER A 131 6.49 8.37 -7.53
CA SER A 131 5.63 7.19 -7.57
C SER A 131 4.44 7.41 -8.48
N LEU A 132 3.74 8.55 -8.37
CA LEU A 132 2.62 8.90 -9.25
C LEU A 132 3.05 9.00 -10.72
N LEU A 133 4.22 9.59 -11.00
CA LEU A 133 4.79 9.65 -12.35
C LEU A 133 5.02 8.24 -12.91
N TRP A 134 5.63 7.34 -12.15
CA TRP A 134 5.85 5.96 -12.58
C TRP A 134 4.54 5.17 -12.75
N MET A 135 3.56 5.41 -11.89
CA MET A 135 2.24 4.82 -12.01
C MET A 135 1.55 5.26 -13.32
N LEU A 136 1.72 6.51 -13.77
CA LEU A 136 1.22 6.96 -15.07
C LEU A 136 1.85 6.18 -16.22
N PHE A 137 3.17 5.99 -16.19
CA PHE A 137 3.87 5.19 -17.19
C PHE A 137 3.37 3.74 -17.19
N VAL A 138 3.30 3.10 -16.02
CA VAL A 138 2.92 1.69 -15.91
C VAL A 138 1.47 1.47 -16.34
N THR A 139 0.52 2.21 -15.78
CA THR A 139 -0.91 2.05 -16.10
C THR A 139 -1.24 2.50 -17.52
N GLY A 140 -0.60 3.57 -18.01
CA GLY A 140 -0.77 4.07 -19.38
C GLY A 140 -0.23 3.08 -20.43
N LEU A 141 1.02 2.63 -20.27
CA LEU A 141 1.60 1.64 -21.18
C LEU A 141 0.87 0.31 -21.11
N ALA A 142 0.49 -0.16 -19.92
CA ALA A 142 -0.30 -1.39 -19.77
C ALA A 142 -1.65 -1.30 -20.49
N CYS A 143 -2.35 -0.16 -20.40
CA CYS A 143 -3.59 0.08 -21.13
C CYS A 143 -3.39 0.02 -22.65
N LEU A 144 -2.36 0.70 -23.18
CA LEU A 144 -2.05 0.69 -24.61
C LEU A 144 -1.62 -0.68 -25.12
N ILE A 145 -0.79 -1.40 -24.36
CA ILE A 145 -0.39 -2.78 -24.68
C ILE A 145 -1.61 -3.69 -24.63
N GLY A 146 -2.49 -3.55 -23.65
CA GLY A 146 -3.72 -4.31 -23.54
C GLY A 146 -4.68 -4.06 -24.71
N LEU A 147 -4.84 -2.80 -25.14
CA LEU A 147 -5.60 -2.44 -26.34
C LEU A 147 -5.02 -3.10 -27.59
N TYR A 148 -3.71 -2.98 -27.80
CA TYR A 148 -3.03 -3.63 -28.91
C TYR A 148 -3.22 -5.16 -28.88
N ALA A 149 -3.03 -5.76 -27.70
CA ALA A 149 -3.14 -7.20 -27.53
C ALA A 149 -4.56 -7.72 -27.72
N SER A 150 -5.58 -6.91 -27.41
CA SER A 150 -6.99 -7.29 -27.57
C SER A 150 -7.34 -7.61 -29.03
N GLU A 151 -6.78 -6.85 -29.96
CA GLU A 151 -6.94 -7.05 -31.39
C GLU A 151 -5.96 -8.11 -31.92
N TYR A 152 -4.69 -8.05 -31.49
CA TYR A 152 -3.68 -9.02 -31.92
C TYR A 152 -4.06 -10.48 -31.58
N MET A 153 -4.64 -10.71 -30.40
CA MET A 153 -5.02 -12.03 -29.91
C MET A 153 -6.43 -12.47 -30.33
N GLU A 154 -7.19 -11.68 -31.11
CA GLU A 154 -8.57 -12.03 -31.48
C GLU A 154 -8.67 -13.40 -32.16
N HIS A 155 -7.69 -13.76 -32.97
CA HIS A 155 -7.65 -15.02 -33.71
C HIS A 155 -7.49 -16.25 -32.79
N ASP A 156 -7.11 -16.06 -31.52
CA ASP A 156 -6.97 -17.08 -30.48
C ASP A 156 -7.90 -16.79 -29.28
N ALA A 157 -9.10 -16.29 -29.54
CA ALA A 157 -10.15 -16.04 -28.54
C ALA A 157 -10.76 -17.34 -27.95
N GLY A 158 -9.92 -18.32 -27.62
CA GLY A 158 -10.29 -19.55 -26.92
C GLY A 158 -10.04 -19.47 -25.41
N LEU A 159 -9.87 -20.64 -24.78
CA LEU A 159 -9.57 -20.78 -23.35
C LEU A 159 -8.30 -20.01 -22.91
N GLY A 160 -7.34 -19.80 -23.82
CA GLY A 160 -6.11 -19.07 -23.55
C GLY A 160 -6.30 -17.58 -23.34
N TYR A 161 -7.41 -17.01 -23.85
CA TYR A 161 -7.65 -15.56 -23.85
C TYR A 161 -7.85 -15.01 -22.44
N CYS A 162 -8.62 -15.70 -21.58
CA CYS A 162 -8.78 -15.29 -20.18
C CYS A 162 -7.44 -15.34 -19.42
N ARG A 163 -6.60 -16.36 -19.65
CA ARG A 163 -5.28 -16.46 -19.01
C ARG A 163 -4.33 -15.34 -19.44
N PHE A 164 -4.43 -14.88 -20.68
CA PHE A 164 -3.57 -13.82 -21.19
C PHE A 164 -3.95 -12.45 -20.61
N PHE A 165 -5.25 -12.19 -20.38
CA PHE A 165 -5.74 -10.92 -19.86
C PHE A 165 -5.89 -10.85 -18.33
N ALA A 166 -5.80 -11.98 -17.62
CA ALA A 166 -5.68 -12.03 -16.16
C ALA A 166 -4.24 -11.74 -15.73
#